data_AF-A0A521SVL1-F1
#
_entry.id   AF-A0A521SVL1-F1
#
_cell.length_a   1.000
_cell.length_b   1.000
_cell.length_c   1.000
_cell.angle_alpha   90.00
_cell.angle_beta   90.00
_cell.angle_gamma   90.00
#
_symmetry.space_group_name_H-M   'P 1'
#
loop_
_entity.id
_entity.type
_entity.pdbx_description
1 polymer ?
#
loop_
_entity_poly.entity_id
_entity_poly.type
_entity_poly.pdbx_seq_one_letter_code
_entity_poly.pdbx_strand_id
1 'polypeptide(L)'
;MARAAFAACLRAVLLLSATFVSAGPSWSVARSAHFEVYATGAPSRAADALKMFEDARAFFTAYFALPDSTRPPMRVLVFSGEKEFAPYRANASGSAFYQPAHERDYIVMKDFDADAFHIVAHEYAHAALGLKGADLPPWLSEGLAEFFSSVALSGGKARLGAVPPGRLAALRPSALMGVPELLAVRRDSDAYNTRDHAGLFYAESWALTHMLLVDDRYRAGSSRLVTLAQNGVNSAEALSQVYGKAPADVEKDLRAYVTRGQYLFFTVDLPRAAAPAGVAPAPVAEFEASLVLADMMASQLGKDLETRALLDRLSREHPESLPVVEMRAFFELRTRGIAEADPFFKRAVDQGTTNPTILAEYALRIGDRDANRASELLARAMTLAPNDPEIRVHAAAMLIRRQMPDEAMALITPIGRVPSHLQFEYYQIVANVHAMHGDFDEAAAAAARVIAAASTPAEARFASSMLANIGGPADMSKLVEGRLKRLTCDGPTPVLEVLVGSATLRLAIDDPTQIVIAGGPSMKLDLDCGEQDAPVRVGYSEAKPPEGTAGRVRFLDFRKKDF
;
A
#
# COMPACT_ATOMS: atom_id res chain seq x y z
N MET A 1 75.65 -34.76 -40.56
CA MET A 1 75.12 -35.27 -39.29
C MET A 1 74.46 -34.10 -38.57
N ALA A 2 73.18 -33.88 -38.85
CA ALA A 2 72.40 -32.76 -38.34
C ALA A 2 70.95 -33.23 -38.19
N ARG A 3 70.26 -32.70 -37.17
CA ARG A 3 68.85 -32.91 -36.79
C ARG A 3 68.56 -34.06 -35.83
N ALA A 4 68.79 -33.81 -34.54
CA ALA A 4 68.02 -34.42 -33.45
C ALA A 4 68.26 -33.64 -32.15
N ALA A 5 67.52 -32.54 -31.93
CA ALA A 5 67.32 -31.94 -30.59
C ALA A 5 66.47 -30.66 -30.68
N PHE A 6 65.22 -30.73 -31.15
CA PHE A 6 64.29 -29.60 -31.01
C PHE A 6 62.82 -30.08 -31.12
N ALA A 7 62.42 -31.03 -30.28
CA ALA A 7 61.04 -31.49 -30.22
C ALA A 7 60.72 -32.14 -28.86
N ALA A 8 60.96 -31.44 -27.75
CA ALA A 8 60.58 -31.98 -26.42
C ALA A 8 60.22 -30.94 -25.34
N CYS A 9 60.15 -29.63 -25.65
CA CYS A 9 59.81 -28.61 -24.63
C CYS A 9 58.62 -27.69 -24.98
N LEU A 10 57.81 -28.00 -26.00
CA LEU A 10 56.67 -27.15 -26.39
C LEU A 10 55.30 -27.86 -26.35
N ARG A 11 55.12 -28.83 -25.45
CA ARG A 11 53.83 -29.52 -25.23
C ARG A 11 53.42 -29.65 -23.75
N ALA A 12 54.02 -28.87 -22.85
CA ALA A 12 53.73 -28.93 -21.41
C ALA A 12 53.46 -27.56 -20.75
N VAL A 13 52.76 -26.65 -21.44
CA VAL A 13 52.29 -25.37 -20.86
C VAL A 13 50.80 -25.10 -21.19
N LEU A 14 50.00 -26.16 -21.40
CA LEU A 14 48.57 -26.02 -21.77
C LEU A 14 47.63 -26.80 -20.85
N LEU A 15 48.03 -27.06 -19.62
CA LEU A 15 47.19 -27.70 -18.61
C LEU A 15 47.27 -26.93 -17.29
N LEU A 16 46.10 -26.57 -16.78
CA LEU A 16 45.81 -25.79 -15.55
C LEU A 16 45.86 -24.26 -15.66
N SER A 17 45.16 -23.69 -16.64
CA SER A 17 44.26 -22.58 -16.30
C SER A 17 43.03 -23.18 -15.64
N ALA A 18 43.15 -23.64 -14.39
CA ALA A 18 41.99 -23.89 -13.57
C ALA A 18 41.35 -22.51 -13.36
N THR A 19 40.33 -22.19 -14.16
CA THR A 19 39.41 -21.13 -13.82
C THR A 19 38.85 -21.53 -12.46
N PHE A 20 39.38 -20.91 -11.40
CA PHE A 20 38.64 -20.78 -10.16
C PHE A 20 37.38 -20.01 -10.54
N VAL A 21 36.34 -20.74 -10.96
CA VAL A 21 34.98 -20.28 -10.81
C VAL A 21 34.86 -20.06 -9.32
N SER A 22 34.98 -18.81 -8.89
CA SER A 22 34.59 -18.44 -7.54
C SER A 22 33.13 -18.87 -7.44
N ALA A 23 32.90 -20.03 -6.81
CA ALA A 23 31.56 -20.43 -6.47
C ALA A 23 30.93 -19.25 -5.74
N GLY A 24 29.75 -18.81 -6.20
CA GLY A 24 29.00 -17.76 -5.51
C GLY A 24 28.81 -18.13 -4.04
N PRO A 25 28.42 -17.16 -3.19
CA PRO A 25 28.17 -17.46 -1.78
C PRO A 25 27.16 -18.61 -1.66
N SER A 26 27.47 -19.59 -0.82
CA SER A 26 26.56 -20.70 -0.57
C SER A 26 25.42 -20.22 0.32
N TRP A 27 24.20 -20.36 -0.20
CA TRP A 27 22.98 -19.94 0.48
C TRP A 27 22.33 -21.12 1.20
N SER A 28 21.80 -20.83 2.38
CA SER A 28 20.95 -21.72 3.17
C SER A 28 19.65 -21.01 3.50
N VAL A 29 18.58 -21.77 3.73
CA VAL A 29 17.26 -21.22 4.06
C VAL A 29 16.62 -21.98 5.21
N ALA A 30 16.03 -21.24 6.15
CA ALA A 30 15.16 -21.76 7.19
C ALA A 30 13.78 -21.12 7.04
N ARG A 31 12.70 -21.89 7.21
CA ARG A 31 11.33 -21.43 6.99
C ARG A 31 10.44 -21.66 8.20
N SER A 32 9.52 -20.74 8.43
CA SER A 32 8.39 -20.87 9.35
C SER A 32 7.09 -20.48 8.64
N ALA A 33 5.99 -20.44 9.38
CA ALA A 33 4.72 -19.91 8.86
C ALA A 33 4.80 -18.40 8.50
N HIS A 34 5.77 -17.66 9.05
CA HIS A 34 5.83 -16.20 8.93
C HIS A 34 7.09 -15.70 8.21
N PHE A 35 8.15 -16.51 8.13
CA PHE A 35 9.42 -16.09 7.54
C PHE A 35 10.05 -17.15 6.63
N GLU A 36 10.76 -16.67 5.61
CA GLU A 36 11.81 -17.42 4.91
C GLU A 36 13.14 -16.68 5.11
N VAL A 37 14.06 -17.26 5.86
CA VAL A 37 15.36 -16.65 6.17
C VAL A 37 16.44 -17.29 5.31
N TYR A 38 16.91 -16.53 4.33
CA TYR A 38 18.04 -16.86 3.46
C TYR A 38 19.32 -16.32 4.08
N ALA A 39 20.33 -17.18 4.30
CA ALA A 39 21.61 -16.78 4.86
C ALA A 39 22.79 -17.35 4.08
N THR A 40 23.82 -16.54 3.89
CA THR A 40 25.11 -17.00 3.36
C THR A 40 26.08 -17.38 4.49
N GLY A 41 27.02 -18.28 4.20
CA GLY A 41 28.00 -18.77 5.16
C GLY A 41 27.55 -20.02 5.91
N ALA A 42 27.72 -20.08 7.23
CA ALA A 42 27.38 -21.26 8.01
C ALA A 42 25.86 -21.54 7.98
N PRO A 43 25.39 -22.75 7.63
CA PRO A 43 23.96 -23.04 7.48
C PRO A 43 23.11 -22.76 8.72
N SER A 44 23.68 -22.92 9.93
CA SER A 44 22.97 -22.65 11.19
C SER A 44 22.48 -21.20 11.31
N ARG A 45 23.15 -20.24 10.65
CA ARG A 45 22.78 -18.82 10.69
C ARG A 45 21.35 -18.57 10.25
N ALA A 46 20.86 -19.30 9.24
CA ALA A 46 19.47 -19.17 8.79
C ALA A 46 18.48 -19.55 9.90
N ALA A 47 18.73 -20.64 10.63
CA ALA A 47 17.89 -21.08 11.73
C ALA A 47 17.99 -20.17 12.97
N ASP A 48 19.20 -19.71 13.29
CA ASP A 48 19.42 -18.80 14.43
C ASP A 48 18.74 -17.45 14.20
N ALA A 49 18.85 -16.89 13.00
CA ALA A 49 18.16 -15.67 12.60
C ALA A 49 16.64 -15.86 12.56
N LEU A 50 16.15 -16.97 12.01
CA LEU A 50 14.71 -17.30 12.02
C LEU A 50 14.14 -17.28 13.44
N LYS A 51 14.85 -17.83 14.41
CA LYS A 51 14.42 -17.82 15.81
C LYS A 51 14.27 -16.38 16.34
N MET A 52 15.25 -15.51 16.09
CA MET A 52 15.17 -14.11 16.53
C MET A 52 14.02 -13.35 15.88
N PHE A 53 13.77 -13.57 14.59
CA PHE A 53 12.65 -12.95 13.88
C PHE A 53 11.29 -13.45 14.38
N GLU A 54 11.14 -14.74 14.71
CA GLU A 54 9.92 -15.25 15.36
C GLU A 54 9.73 -14.69 16.77
N ASP A 55 10.81 -14.55 17.56
CA ASP A 55 10.76 -13.93 18.89
C ASP A 55 10.34 -12.46 18.79
N ALA A 56 10.91 -11.70 17.84
CA ALA A 56 10.53 -10.32 17.56
C ALA A 56 9.06 -10.25 17.12
N ARG A 57 8.65 -11.04 16.13
CA ARG A 57 7.25 -11.10 15.67
C ARG A 57 6.29 -11.38 16.82
N ALA A 58 6.56 -12.39 17.64
CA ALA A 58 5.70 -12.74 18.76
C ALA A 58 5.52 -11.56 19.74
N PHE A 59 6.61 -10.85 20.04
CA PHE A 59 6.56 -9.62 20.84
C PHE A 59 5.69 -8.54 20.17
N PHE A 60 5.96 -8.20 18.92
CA PHE A 60 5.25 -7.13 18.20
C PHE A 60 3.77 -7.47 17.97
N THR A 61 3.44 -8.71 17.64
CA THR A 61 2.05 -9.20 17.51
C THR A 61 1.29 -9.04 18.82
N ALA A 62 1.88 -9.46 19.94
CA ALA A 62 1.26 -9.33 21.25
C ALA A 62 1.12 -7.85 21.68
N TYR A 63 2.17 -7.07 21.52
CA TYR A 63 2.21 -5.67 21.96
C TYR A 63 1.25 -4.77 21.17
N PHE A 64 1.20 -4.92 19.84
CA PHE A 64 0.37 -4.10 18.97
C PHE A 64 -1.02 -4.71 18.69
N ALA A 65 -1.31 -5.91 19.19
CA ALA A 65 -2.48 -6.69 18.77
C ALA A 65 -2.58 -6.71 17.23
N LEU A 66 -1.53 -7.19 16.57
CA LEU A 66 -1.51 -7.29 15.11
C LEU A 66 -2.50 -8.38 14.67
N PRO A 67 -3.27 -8.16 13.59
CA PRO A 67 -4.11 -9.20 13.02
C PRO A 67 -3.26 -10.32 12.42
N ASP A 68 -3.85 -11.50 12.25
CA ASP A 68 -3.24 -12.55 11.46
C ASP A 68 -3.02 -12.06 10.03
N SER A 69 -1.79 -12.19 9.55
CA SER A 69 -1.43 -11.75 8.20
C SER A 69 -1.87 -12.79 7.18
N THR A 70 -2.58 -12.36 6.14
CA THR A 70 -2.81 -13.17 4.93
C THR A 70 -1.70 -13.01 3.90
N ARG A 71 -0.70 -12.14 4.17
CA ARG A 71 0.46 -11.99 3.30
C ARG A 71 1.33 -13.24 3.32
N PRO A 72 2.05 -13.56 2.23
CA PRO A 72 3.04 -14.62 2.26
C PRO A 72 4.13 -14.36 3.33
N PRO A 73 4.87 -15.40 3.74
CA PRO A 73 5.99 -15.25 4.67
C PRO A 73 6.99 -14.18 4.22
N MET A 74 7.40 -13.32 5.16
CA MET A 74 8.41 -12.28 4.93
C MET A 74 9.76 -12.91 4.63
N ARG A 75 10.50 -12.33 3.69
CA ARG A 75 11.85 -12.83 3.35
C ARG A 75 12.92 -12.04 4.07
N VAL A 76 13.82 -12.76 4.73
CA VAL A 76 14.99 -12.17 5.37
C VAL A 76 16.24 -12.63 4.63
N LEU A 77 17.09 -11.69 4.20
CA LEU A 77 18.38 -11.97 3.60
C LEU A 77 19.50 -11.58 4.56
N VAL A 78 20.28 -12.56 4.99
CA VAL A 78 21.41 -12.39 5.92
C VAL A 78 22.71 -12.71 5.21
N PHE A 79 23.50 -11.68 4.92
CA PHE A 79 24.81 -11.85 4.30
C PHE A 79 25.88 -12.26 5.32
N SER A 80 27.04 -12.71 4.81
CA SER A 80 28.17 -13.12 5.64
C SER A 80 29.09 -11.95 6.01
N GLY A 81 28.89 -10.78 5.39
CA GLY A 81 29.60 -9.54 5.71
C GLY A 81 29.49 -8.46 4.62
N GLU A 82 30.25 -7.38 4.81
CA GLU A 82 30.19 -6.15 4.00
C GLU A 82 30.32 -6.39 2.50
N LYS A 83 31.24 -7.27 2.07
CA LYS A 83 31.51 -7.50 0.65
C LYS A 83 30.28 -8.01 -0.11
N GLU A 84 29.50 -8.89 0.50
CA GLU A 84 28.30 -9.45 -0.11
C GLU A 84 27.11 -8.50 0.00
N PHE A 85 27.03 -7.72 1.08
CA PHE A 85 25.93 -6.78 1.33
C PHE A 85 26.03 -5.49 0.51
N ALA A 86 27.24 -4.99 0.27
CA ALA A 86 27.47 -3.67 -0.36
C ALA A 86 26.67 -3.41 -1.65
N PRO A 87 26.49 -4.37 -2.58
CA PRO A 87 25.69 -4.16 -3.79
C PRO A 87 24.19 -3.92 -3.52
N TYR A 88 23.66 -4.42 -2.41
CA TYR A 88 22.23 -4.43 -2.05
C TYR A 88 21.85 -3.39 -1.00
N ARG A 89 22.84 -2.72 -0.42
CA ARG A 89 22.68 -1.70 0.60
C ARG A 89 21.73 -0.58 0.16
N ALA A 90 20.75 -0.25 1.00
CA ALA A 90 19.78 0.82 0.73
C ALA A 90 20.34 2.25 0.93
N ASN A 91 21.19 2.46 1.94
CA ASN A 91 21.83 3.75 2.23
C ASN A 91 23.28 3.56 2.72
N ALA A 92 24.10 4.60 2.66
CA ALA A 92 25.55 4.50 2.91
C ALA A 92 25.93 4.06 4.34
N SER A 93 24.98 4.03 5.28
CA SER A 93 25.23 3.90 6.72
C SER A 93 24.62 2.65 7.38
N GLY A 94 23.58 2.04 6.80
CA GLY A 94 22.81 0.95 7.42
C GLY A 94 23.53 -0.40 7.45
N SER A 95 23.43 -1.14 8.55
CA SER A 95 23.85 -2.55 8.64
C SER A 95 22.70 -3.52 8.34
N ALA A 96 21.47 -3.01 8.29
CA ALA A 96 20.29 -3.71 7.84
C ALA A 96 19.28 -2.70 7.27
N PHE A 97 18.23 -3.19 6.62
CA PHE A 97 17.07 -2.38 6.24
C PHE A 97 15.82 -3.25 6.02
N TYR A 98 14.67 -2.69 6.34
CA TYR A 98 13.35 -3.13 5.91
C TYR A 98 13.01 -2.54 4.54
N GLN A 99 12.52 -3.39 3.63
CA GLN A 99 12.09 -3.02 2.29
C GLN A 99 10.67 -3.57 2.05
N PRO A 100 9.63 -2.71 2.07
CA PRO A 100 8.30 -3.14 1.67
C PRO A 100 8.27 -3.47 0.17
N ALA A 101 7.47 -4.44 -0.22
CA ALA A 101 7.20 -4.74 -1.63
C ALA A 101 5.71 -5.05 -1.87
N HIS A 102 5.33 -5.19 -3.14
CA HIS A 102 3.94 -5.48 -3.52
C HIS A 102 3.50 -6.88 -3.05
N GLU A 103 4.27 -7.92 -3.37
CA GLU A 103 3.90 -9.29 -2.99
C GLU A 103 4.41 -9.71 -1.60
N ARG A 104 5.66 -9.36 -1.25
CA ARG A 104 6.33 -9.84 -0.02
C ARG A 104 7.32 -8.83 0.52
N ASP A 105 7.23 -8.54 1.81
CA ASP A 105 8.18 -7.63 2.45
C ASP A 105 9.54 -8.32 2.70
N TYR A 106 10.58 -7.50 2.75
CA TYR A 106 11.97 -7.93 2.90
C TYR A 106 12.64 -7.29 4.11
N ILE A 107 13.50 -8.04 4.78
CA ILE A 107 14.52 -7.50 5.69
C ILE A 107 15.88 -7.99 5.22
N VAL A 108 16.84 -7.08 5.06
CA VAL A 108 18.16 -7.39 4.53
C VAL A 108 19.21 -6.98 5.55
N MET A 109 20.13 -7.88 5.89
CA MET A 109 21.13 -7.68 6.93
C MET A 109 22.54 -7.96 6.41
N LYS A 110 23.50 -7.08 6.72
CA LYS A 110 24.91 -7.21 6.38
C LYS A 110 25.55 -8.45 6.99
N ASP A 111 25.22 -8.72 8.24
CA ASP A 111 25.69 -9.81 9.06
C ASP A 111 24.69 -10.15 10.17
N PHE A 112 24.96 -11.25 10.86
CA PHE A 112 24.13 -11.76 11.94
C PHE A 112 25.01 -12.48 12.96
N ASP A 113 24.78 -12.18 14.23
CA ASP A 113 25.37 -12.83 15.40
C ASP A 113 24.34 -12.91 16.53
N ALA A 114 24.75 -13.40 17.70
CA ALA A 114 23.87 -13.56 18.86
C ALA A 114 23.39 -12.22 19.47
N ASP A 115 24.10 -11.11 19.21
CA ASP A 115 23.80 -9.78 19.76
C ASP A 115 22.97 -8.91 18.77
N ALA A 116 22.70 -9.44 17.58
CA ALA A 116 21.95 -8.79 16.51
C ALA A 116 20.46 -8.57 16.83
N PHE A 117 19.95 -9.04 17.96
CA PHE A 117 18.52 -8.96 18.29
C PHE A 117 17.98 -7.51 18.29
N HIS A 118 18.79 -6.53 18.69
CA HIS A 118 18.39 -5.13 18.62
C HIS A 118 18.18 -4.64 17.18
N ILE A 119 19.00 -5.09 16.22
CA ILE A 119 18.85 -4.79 14.79
C ILE A 119 17.61 -5.50 14.25
N VAL A 120 17.43 -6.78 14.59
CA VAL A 120 16.23 -7.55 14.23
C VAL A 120 14.96 -6.85 14.70
N ALA A 121 14.93 -6.41 15.97
CA ALA A 121 13.81 -5.69 16.55
C ALA A 121 13.60 -4.32 15.90
N HIS A 122 14.67 -3.60 15.54
CA HIS A 122 14.58 -2.33 14.81
C HIS A 122 13.92 -2.53 13.43
N GLU A 123 14.44 -3.43 12.60
CA GLU A 123 13.91 -3.65 11.26
C GLU A 123 12.48 -4.22 11.28
N TYR A 124 12.20 -5.12 12.24
CA TYR A 124 10.86 -5.65 12.41
C TYR A 124 9.86 -4.60 12.93
N ALA A 125 10.32 -3.59 13.68
CA ALA A 125 9.47 -2.48 14.09
C ALA A 125 8.91 -1.72 12.88
N HIS A 126 9.73 -1.46 11.86
CA HIS A 126 9.26 -0.84 10.60
C HIS A 126 8.16 -1.67 9.94
N ALA A 127 8.34 -3.00 9.87
CA ALA A 127 7.31 -3.91 9.34
C ALA A 127 6.01 -3.89 10.17
N ALA A 128 6.13 -3.98 11.50
CA ALA A 128 4.98 -3.98 12.42
C ALA A 128 4.18 -2.65 12.36
N LEU A 129 4.88 -1.52 12.23
CA LEU A 129 4.26 -0.21 12.03
C LEU A 129 3.58 -0.12 10.66
N GLY A 130 4.21 -0.66 9.61
CA GLY A 130 3.63 -0.76 8.27
C GLY A 130 2.33 -1.57 8.23
N LEU A 131 2.25 -2.69 8.97
CA LEU A 131 1.04 -3.52 9.09
C LEU A 131 -0.15 -2.79 9.75
N LYS A 132 0.10 -1.74 10.53
CA LYS A 132 -0.96 -0.84 11.05
C LYS A 132 -1.42 0.21 10.04
N GLY A 133 -0.80 0.26 8.86
CA GLY A 133 -1.04 1.25 7.82
C GLY A 133 -0.41 2.60 8.15
N ALA A 134 0.69 2.61 8.91
CA ALA A 134 1.35 3.84 9.31
C ALA A 134 2.33 4.31 8.23
N ASP A 135 1.98 5.37 7.50
CA ASP A 135 2.96 6.15 6.73
C ASP A 135 3.46 7.29 7.63
N LEU A 136 4.56 7.02 8.33
CA LEU A 136 5.10 7.93 9.33
C LEU A 136 6.21 8.81 8.75
N PRO A 137 6.33 10.08 9.19
CA PRO A 137 7.47 10.91 8.85
C PRO A 137 8.77 10.26 9.34
N PRO A 138 9.91 10.44 8.64
CA PRO A 138 11.15 9.72 8.93
C PRO A 138 11.57 9.74 10.40
N TRP A 139 11.53 10.91 11.06
CA TRP A 139 11.95 11.04 12.46
C TRP A 139 11.12 10.17 13.41
N LEU A 140 9.82 10.03 13.15
CA LEU A 140 8.92 9.25 14.02
C LEU A 140 9.03 7.76 13.70
N SER A 141 9.18 7.41 12.41
CA SER A 141 9.41 6.02 11.98
C SER A 141 10.69 5.47 12.61
N GLU A 142 11.81 6.19 12.47
CA GLU A 142 13.10 5.79 13.05
C GLU A 142 13.08 5.88 14.57
N GLY A 143 12.48 6.93 15.14
CA GLY A 143 12.40 7.10 16.58
C GLY A 143 11.61 5.99 17.27
N LEU A 144 10.51 5.52 16.67
CA LEU A 144 9.76 4.36 17.15
C LEU A 144 10.56 3.08 16.95
N ALA A 145 11.18 2.87 15.78
CA ALA A 145 12.00 1.69 15.52
C ALA A 145 13.16 1.58 16.53
N GLU A 146 13.85 2.68 16.84
CA GLU A 146 14.87 2.76 17.89
C GLU A 146 14.30 2.56 19.30
N PHE A 147 13.10 3.05 19.59
CA PHE A 147 12.48 2.83 20.90
C PHE A 147 12.19 1.34 21.13
N PHE A 148 11.65 0.65 20.12
CA PHE A 148 11.37 -0.79 20.16
C PHE A 148 12.62 -1.66 20.01
N SER A 149 13.70 -1.18 19.35
CA SER A 149 14.96 -1.94 19.21
C SER A 149 15.60 -2.29 20.55
N SER A 150 15.31 -1.50 21.59
CA SER A 150 15.76 -1.71 22.96
C SER A 150 15.07 -2.87 23.70
N VAL A 151 14.16 -3.58 23.04
CA VAL A 151 13.38 -4.66 23.64
C VAL A 151 14.27 -5.80 24.12
N ALA A 152 14.11 -6.18 25.39
CA ALA A 152 14.76 -7.34 25.98
C ALA A 152 13.70 -8.33 26.48
N LEU A 153 13.70 -9.54 25.92
CA LEU A 153 12.75 -10.59 26.25
C LEU A 153 13.31 -11.49 27.36
N SER A 154 12.55 -11.70 28.43
CA SER A 154 12.95 -12.59 29.52
C SER A 154 11.74 -13.10 30.31
N GLY A 155 11.64 -14.42 30.49
CA GLY A 155 10.69 -15.03 31.43
C GLY A 155 9.21 -14.68 31.20
N GLY A 156 8.79 -14.53 29.94
CA GLY A 156 7.42 -14.12 29.61
C GLY A 156 7.14 -12.62 29.79
N LYS A 157 8.19 -11.81 29.93
CA LYS A 157 8.12 -10.35 29.99
C LYS A 157 9.00 -9.73 28.91
N ALA A 158 8.64 -8.53 28.47
CA ALA A 158 9.49 -7.68 27.66
C ALA A 158 9.81 -6.38 28.40
N ARG A 159 11.08 -5.99 28.38
CA ARG A 159 11.53 -4.67 28.84
C ARG A 159 11.73 -3.76 27.63
N LEU A 160 11.16 -2.56 27.63
CA LEU A 160 11.06 -1.65 26.49
C LEU A 160 11.47 -0.22 26.87
N GLY A 161 12.05 0.53 25.94
CA GLY A 161 12.34 1.95 26.09
C GLY A 161 13.68 2.21 26.78
N ALA A 162 14.53 1.19 26.89
CA ALA A 162 15.90 1.40 27.31
C ALA A 162 16.68 2.16 26.23
N VAL A 163 17.84 2.68 26.60
CA VAL A 163 18.70 3.37 25.64
C VAL A 163 19.34 2.35 24.70
N PRO A 164 19.18 2.48 23.37
CA PRO A 164 19.82 1.55 22.44
C PRO A 164 21.35 1.67 22.49
N PRO A 165 22.09 0.57 22.22
CA PRO A 165 23.55 0.56 22.24
C PRO A 165 24.16 1.69 21.39
N GLY A 166 25.17 2.39 21.93
CA GLY A 166 25.92 3.41 21.19
C GLY A 166 25.23 4.77 20.99
N ARG A 167 23.94 4.92 21.30
CA ARG A 167 23.18 6.16 21.01
C ARG A 167 23.53 7.35 21.90
N LEU A 168 23.87 7.11 23.18
CA LEU A 168 24.22 8.21 24.11
C LEU A 168 25.43 9.02 23.68
N ALA A 169 26.40 8.39 23.01
CA ALA A 169 27.62 9.08 22.59
C ALA A 169 27.34 10.20 21.57
N ALA A 170 26.28 10.03 20.76
CA ALA A 170 25.83 11.00 19.77
C ALA A 170 24.99 12.14 20.38
N LEU A 171 24.29 11.89 21.50
CA LEU A 171 23.37 12.84 22.15
C LEU A 171 24.08 13.88 23.04
N ARG A 172 25.01 14.64 22.47
CA ARG A 172 25.63 15.79 23.16
C ARG A 172 24.77 17.03 22.95
N PRO A 173 24.35 17.76 24.00
CA PRO A 173 23.45 18.92 23.84
C PRO A 173 23.93 19.97 22.84
N SER A 174 25.23 20.19 22.70
CA SER A 174 25.83 21.14 21.74
C SER A 174 25.86 20.66 20.29
N ALA A 175 25.56 19.38 20.05
CA ALA A 175 25.58 18.75 18.74
C ALA A 175 24.18 18.43 18.21
N LEU A 176 23.12 18.71 18.98
CA LEU A 176 21.75 18.41 18.57
C LEU A 176 21.26 19.35 17.46
N MET A 177 20.67 18.75 16.44
CA MET A 177 19.84 19.37 15.42
C MET A 177 18.68 20.14 16.07
N GLY A 178 18.22 21.21 15.42
CA GLY A 178 17.01 21.89 15.86
C GLY A 178 15.80 20.98 15.67
N VAL A 179 14.84 20.96 16.60
CA VAL A 179 13.60 20.16 16.40
C VAL A 179 12.88 20.55 15.11
N PRO A 180 12.74 21.83 14.71
CA PRO A 180 12.17 22.17 13.42
C PRO A 180 12.87 21.51 12.22
N GLU A 181 14.19 21.37 12.27
CA GLU A 181 14.99 20.72 11.23
C GLU A 181 14.80 19.21 11.24
N LEU A 182 14.81 18.58 12.43
CA LEU A 182 14.54 17.15 12.61
C LEU A 182 13.19 16.74 12.01
N LEU A 183 12.15 17.54 12.27
CA LEU A 183 10.79 17.30 11.79
C LEU A 183 10.64 17.49 10.27
N ALA A 184 11.57 18.21 9.63
CA ALA A 184 11.57 18.49 8.21
C ALA A 184 12.39 17.48 7.38
N VAL A 185 13.15 16.58 8.02
CA VAL A 185 13.93 15.55 7.34
C VAL A 185 13.03 14.65 6.50
N ARG A 186 13.41 14.47 5.23
CA ARG A 186 12.77 13.56 4.28
C ARG A 186 13.67 12.35 4.00
N ARG A 187 13.08 11.29 3.45
CA ARG A 187 13.82 10.05 3.09
C ARG A 187 14.92 10.27 2.05
N ASP A 188 14.83 11.32 1.23
CA ASP A 188 15.83 11.71 0.24
C ASP A 188 16.85 12.76 0.76
N SER A 189 16.76 13.17 2.03
CA SER A 189 17.67 14.15 2.61
C SER A 189 19.05 13.56 2.93
N ASP A 190 20.10 14.38 2.84
CA ASP A 190 21.47 13.98 3.22
C ASP A 190 21.56 13.57 4.70
N ALA A 191 20.78 14.23 5.56
CA ALA A 191 20.66 13.91 6.98
C ALA A 191 20.20 12.45 7.24
N TYR A 192 19.47 11.85 6.30
CA TYR A 192 19.00 10.46 6.35
C TYR A 192 19.98 9.49 5.67
N ASN A 193 20.58 9.89 4.55
CA ASN A 193 21.30 8.96 3.65
C ASN A 193 22.82 8.93 3.84
N THR A 194 23.42 9.90 4.53
CA THR A 194 24.87 10.00 4.68
C THR A 194 25.36 9.43 6.01
N ARG A 195 26.55 8.80 5.99
CA ARG A 195 27.14 8.16 7.18
C ARG A 195 27.46 9.13 8.31
N ASP A 196 27.80 10.36 7.98
CA ASP A 196 28.24 11.38 8.96
C ASP A 196 27.05 12.00 9.71
N HIS A 197 25.85 12.01 9.13
CA HIS A 197 24.67 12.68 9.70
C HIS A 197 23.56 11.71 10.17
N ALA A 198 23.44 10.52 9.55
CA ALA A 198 22.39 9.55 9.89
C ALA A 198 22.46 9.09 11.36
N GLY A 199 23.66 8.94 11.91
CA GLY A 199 23.85 8.51 13.30
C GLY A 199 23.26 9.49 14.32
N LEU A 200 23.41 10.79 14.08
CA LEU A 200 22.84 11.86 14.91
C LEU A 200 21.33 11.93 14.73
N PHE A 201 20.86 11.91 13.48
CA PHE A 201 19.43 11.92 13.16
C PHE A 201 18.66 10.79 13.87
N TYR A 202 19.16 9.56 13.83
CA TYR A 202 18.53 8.43 14.52
C TYR A 202 18.55 8.58 16.05
N ALA A 203 19.67 9.08 16.61
CA ALA A 203 19.78 9.29 18.04
C ALA A 203 18.78 10.36 18.54
N GLU A 204 18.63 11.47 17.80
CA GLU A 204 17.68 12.54 18.14
C GLU A 204 16.22 12.13 17.91
N SER A 205 15.95 11.37 16.86
CA SER A 205 14.65 10.75 16.59
C SER A 205 14.23 9.85 17.75
N TRP A 206 15.14 9.03 18.26
CA TRP A 206 14.93 8.23 19.47
C TRP A 206 14.68 9.13 20.69
N ALA A 207 15.51 10.16 20.93
CA ALA A 207 15.39 11.00 22.11
C ALA A 207 14.05 11.75 22.16
N LEU A 208 13.61 12.31 21.03
CA LEU A 208 12.31 12.96 20.90
C LEU A 208 11.18 11.95 21.11
N THR A 209 11.22 10.81 20.42
CA THR A 209 10.18 9.77 20.56
C THR A 209 10.10 9.23 21.98
N HIS A 210 11.24 8.97 22.61
CA HIS A 210 11.31 8.52 24.00
C HIS A 210 10.70 9.56 24.95
N MET A 211 11.07 10.85 24.82
CA MET A 211 10.44 11.92 25.61
C MET A 211 8.91 11.94 25.42
N LEU A 212 8.44 11.84 24.17
CA LEU A 212 7.02 11.87 23.84
C LEU A 212 6.24 10.68 24.43
N LEU A 213 6.85 9.50 24.52
CA LEU A 213 6.23 8.29 25.05
C LEU A 213 6.35 8.15 26.56
N VAL A 214 7.33 8.80 27.20
CA VAL A 214 7.71 8.54 28.59
C VAL A 214 7.50 9.73 29.51
N ASP A 215 7.82 10.95 29.09
CA ASP A 215 7.71 12.14 29.95
C ASP A 215 6.22 12.48 30.18
N ASP A 216 5.81 12.64 31.43
CA ASP A 216 4.39 12.84 31.79
C ASP A 216 3.77 14.09 31.15
N ARG A 217 4.59 15.07 30.77
CA ARG A 217 4.13 16.28 30.06
C ARG A 217 3.64 15.98 28.64
N TYR A 218 4.11 14.88 28.03
CA TYR A 218 3.86 14.53 26.63
C TYR A 218 3.10 13.21 26.46
N ARG A 219 3.31 12.24 27.35
CA ARG A 219 2.83 10.86 27.20
C ARG A 219 1.35 10.74 26.85
N ALA A 220 0.50 11.56 27.46
CA ALA A 220 -0.95 11.55 27.21
C ALA A 220 -1.35 11.95 25.78
N GLY A 221 -0.54 12.74 25.08
CA GLY A 221 -0.80 13.19 23.71
C GLY A 221 -0.18 12.31 22.61
N SER A 222 0.70 11.39 22.98
CA SER A 222 1.53 10.62 22.02
C SER A 222 0.71 9.81 21.01
N SER A 223 -0.36 9.14 21.45
CA SER A 223 -1.23 8.36 20.55
C SER A 223 -1.91 9.25 19.51
N ARG A 224 -2.42 10.42 19.92
CA ARG A 224 -3.02 11.41 19.02
C ARG A 224 -2.01 11.95 18.02
N LEU A 225 -0.78 12.21 18.45
CA LEU A 225 0.30 12.65 17.55
C LEU A 225 0.57 11.62 16.46
N VAL A 226 0.71 10.34 16.84
CA VAL A 226 0.92 9.24 15.89
C VAL A 226 -0.24 9.17 14.90
N THR A 227 -1.49 9.26 15.35
CA THR A 227 -2.66 9.27 14.46
C THR A 227 -2.67 10.44 13.48
N LEU A 228 -2.32 11.65 13.92
CA LEU A 228 -2.23 12.81 13.01
C LEU A 228 -1.13 12.62 11.96
N ALA A 229 0.03 12.12 12.39
CA ALA A 229 1.13 11.82 11.48
C ALA A 229 0.77 10.75 10.45
N GLN A 230 0.09 9.68 10.86
CA GLN A 230 -0.42 8.63 9.96
C GLN A 230 -1.41 9.16 8.92
N ASN A 231 -2.14 10.23 9.25
CA ASN A 231 -3.08 10.88 8.34
C ASN A 231 -2.43 11.99 7.50
N GLY A 232 -1.09 12.06 7.47
CA GLY A 232 -0.33 12.99 6.63
C GLY A 232 -0.27 14.43 7.15
N VAL A 233 -0.72 14.70 8.39
CA VAL A 233 -0.56 16.03 8.99
C VAL A 233 0.92 16.31 9.20
N ASN A 234 1.37 17.51 8.82
CA ASN A 234 2.77 17.91 8.97
C ASN A 234 3.23 17.79 10.43
N SER A 235 4.42 17.23 10.67
CA SER A 235 4.91 16.94 12.03
C SER A 235 4.92 18.16 12.97
N ALA A 236 5.31 19.34 12.46
CA ALA A 236 5.37 20.57 13.26
C ALA A 236 3.96 21.06 13.66
N GLU A 237 3.02 20.96 12.71
CA GLU A 237 1.61 21.26 12.94
C GLU A 237 1.00 20.27 13.94
N ALA A 238 1.22 18.98 13.75
CA ALA A 238 0.70 17.92 14.61
C ALA A 238 1.20 18.09 16.06
N LEU A 239 2.50 18.38 16.26
CA LEU A 239 3.04 18.68 17.59
C LEU A 239 2.36 19.90 18.23
N SER A 240 2.17 20.97 17.45
CA SER A 240 1.52 22.19 17.95
C SER A 240 0.06 21.94 18.32
N GLN A 241 -0.68 21.19 17.50
CA GLN A 241 -2.08 20.83 17.75
C GLN A 241 -2.26 19.91 18.97
N VAL A 242 -1.29 19.04 19.26
CA VAL A 242 -1.38 18.07 20.37
C VAL A 242 -0.96 18.68 21.69
N TYR A 243 0.15 19.42 21.70
CA TYR A 243 0.76 19.89 22.95
C TYR A 243 0.55 21.37 23.23
N GLY A 244 -0.01 22.13 22.29
CA GLY A 244 -0.16 23.59 22.42
C GLY A 244 1.20 24.31 22.50
N LYS A 245 2.26 23.71 21.95
CA LYS A 245 3.63 24.22 21.99
C LYS A 245 4.19 24.38 20.60
N ALA A 246 4.92 25.47 20.35
CA ALA A 246 5.72 25.59 19.15
C ALA A 246 6.87 24.57 19.15
N PRO A 247 7.34 24.07 17.99
CA PRO A 247 8.46 23.13 17.92
C PRO A 247 9.73 23.62 18.63
N ALA A 248 10.01 24.92 18.63
CA ALA A 248 11.14 25.51 19.33
C ALA A 248 11.06 25.40 20.87
N ASP A 249 9.84 25.33 21.44
CA ASP A 249 9.67 25.11 22.88
C ASP A 249 9.81 23.62 23.22
N VAL A 250 9.34 22.74 22.33
CA VAL A 250 9.61 21.30 22.42
C VAL A 250 11.11 21.00 22.35
N GLU A 251 11.87 21.76 21.56
CA GLU A 251 13.33 21.66 21.51
C GLU A 251 13.99 21.95 22.85
N LYS A 252 13.58 23.02 23.55
CA LYS A 252 14.12 23.34 24.88
C LYS A 252 13.86 22.19 25.86
N ASP A 253 12.66 21.64 25.81
CA ASP A 253 12.26 20.49 26.63
C ASP A 253 13.09 19.24 26.29
N LEU A 254 13.33 18.97 25.01
CA LEU A 254 14.17 17.86 24.53
C LEU A 254 15.63 18.02 24.98
N ARG A 255 16.21 19.23 24.85
CA ARG A 255 17.59 19.51 25.30
C ARG A 255 17.73 19.29 26.81
N ALA A 256 16.75 19.72 27.60
CA ALA A 256 16.70 19.47 29.03
C ALA A 256 16.53 17.97 29.35
N TYR A 257 15.69 17.27 28.57
CA TYR A 257 15.47 15.82 28.69
C TYR A 257 16.76 15.03 28.48
N VAL A 258 17.48 15.32 27.39
CA VAL A 258 18.77 14.69 27.06
C VAL A 258 19.82 15.01 28.13
N THR A 259 19.90 16.26 28.59
CA THR A 259 20.88 16.70 29.58
C THR A 259 20.68 16.01 30.95
N ARG A 260 19.42 15.69 31.30
CA ARG A 260 19.10 14.95 32.53
C ARG A 260 19.72 13.55 32.55
N GLY A 261 19.88 12.93 31.38
CA GLY A 261 20.52 11.62 31.22
C GLY A 261 19.80 10.47 31.94
N GLN A 262 18.52 10.63 32.28
CA GLN A 262 17.71 9.62 32.96
C GLN A 262 16.58 9.16 32.03
N TYR A 263 16.65 7.90 31.59
CA TYR A 263 15.70 7.32 30.65
C TYR A 263 15.00 6.13 31.28
N LEU A 264 13.69 6.26 31.49
CA LEU A 264 12.88 5.17 32.03
C LEU A 264 12.64 4.09 30.97
N PHE A 265 12.44 2.87 31.46
CA PHE A 265 11.98 1.74 30.67
C PHE A 265 10.73 1.13 31.33
N PHE A 266 9.94 0.43 30.54
CA PHE A 266 8.74 -0.26 31.00
C PHE A 266 8.93 -1.76 30.93
N THR A 267 8.18 -2.49 31.74
CA THR A 267 8.06 -3.95 31.63
C THR A 267 6.62 -4.27 31.26
N VAL A 268 6.44 -5.08 30.23
CA VAL A 268 5.15 -5.58 29.78
C VAL A 268 5.12 -7.10 29.88
N ASP A 269 3.99 -7.65 30.31
CA ASP A 269 3.78 -9.09 30.29
C ASP A 269 3.47 -9.54 28.86
N LEU A 270 4.08 -10.66 28.46
CA LEU A 270 3.85 -11.26 27.16
C LEU A 270 3.10 -12.59 27.30
N PRO A 271 2.18 -12.89 26.36
CA PRO A 271 1.66 -14.24 26.23
C PRO A 271 2.82 -15.23 26.06
N ARG A 272 2.71 -16.41 26.67
CA ARG A 272 3.68 -17.48 26.46
C ARG A 272 3.59 -17.97 25.02
N ALA A 273 4.52 -17.54 24.17
CA ALA A 273 4.67 -18.09 22.84
C ALA A 273 5.26 -19.51 22.93
N ALA A 274 4.78 -20.40 22.06
CA ALA A 274 5.47 -21.67 21.82
C ALA A 274 6.84 -21.36 21.22
N ALA A 275 7.89 -22.03 21.69
CA ALA A 275 9.18 -21.94 21.03
C ALA A 275 9.02 -22.43 19.58
N PRO A 276 9.58 -21.73 18.58
CA PRO A 276 9.59 -22.25 17.22
C PRO A 276 10.25 -23.63 17.24
N ALA A 277 9.61 -24.60 16.59
CA ALA A 277 10.20 -25.92 16.42
C ALA A 277 11.58 -25.77 15.77
N GLY A 278 12.55 -26.62 16.13
CA GLY A 278 13.87 -26.58 15.49
C GLY A 278 13.73 -26.77 13.99
N VAL A 279 13.92 -25.70 13.22
CA VAL A 279 13.84 -25.73 11.76
C VAL A 279 15.24 -26.01 11.23
N ALA A 280 15.42 -27.15 10.58
CA ALA A 280 16.68 -27.48 9.92
C ALA A 280 16.87 -26.59 8.68
N PRO A 281 18.01 -25.89 8.54
CA PRO A 281 18.36 -25.18 7.32
C PRO A 281 18.47 -26.13 6.12
N ALA A 282 18.00 -25.69 4.96
CA ALA A 282 18.17 -26.38 3.68
C ALA A 282 19.11 -25.60 2.75
N PRO A 283 19.91 -26.26 1.88
CA PRO A 283 20.68 -25.57 0.85
C PRO A 283 19.75 -24.91 -0.18
N VAL A 284 20.16 -23.77 -0.73
CA VAL A 284 19.42 -23.03 -1.75
C VAL A 284 20.17 -23.11 -3.09
N ALA A 285 19.46 -23.41 -4.16
CA ALA A 285 20.03 -23.41 -5.51
C ALA A 285 20.38 -21.97 -5.93
N GLU A 286 21.47 -21.80 -6.69
CA GLU A 286 21.93 -20.48 -7.15
C GLU A 286 20.85 -19.69 -7.90
N PHE A 287 20.04 -20.39 -8.70
CA PHE A 287 18.90 -19.81 -9.40
C PHE A 287 17.86 -19.23 -8.44
N GLU A 288 17.46 -19.99 -7.40
CA GLU A 288 16.49 -19.53 -6.39
C GLU A 288 17.03 -18.31 -5.63
N ALA A 289 18.29 -18.35 -5.18
CA ALA A 289 18.92 -17.23 -4.50
C ALA A 289 18.97 -15.98 -5.38
N SER A 290 19.32 -16.13 -6.67
CA SER A 290 19.36 -15.02 -7.62
C SER A 290 17.98 -14.44 -7.91
N LEU A 291 16.94 -15.27 -7.95
CA LEU A 291 15.55 -14.83 -8.13
C LEU A 291 15.07 -14.01 -6.92
N VAL A 292 15.36 -14.48 -5.69
CA VAL A 292 15.01 -13.76 -4.45
C VAL A 292 15.73 -12.40 -4.37
N LEU A 293 17.01 -12.35 -4.75
CA LEU A 293 17.77 -11.11 -4.80
C LEU A 293 17.19 -10.14 -5.84
N ALA A 294 16.82 -10.64 -7.02
CA ALA A 294 16.21 -9.83 -8.06
C ALA A 294 14.87 -9.22 -7.62
N ASP A 295 14.02 -9.99 -6.94
CA ASP A 295 12.73 -9.52 -6.44
C ASP A 295 12.89 -8.43 -5.37
N MET A 296 13.82 -8.63 -4.44
CA MET A 296 14.17 -7.61 -3.44
C MET A 296 14.69 -6.33 -4.11
N MET A 297 15.64 -6.43 -5.05
CA MET A 297 16.19 -5.28 -5.75
C MET A 297 15.16 -4.59 -6.67
N ALA A 298 14.18 -5.34 -7.20
CA ALA A 298 13.07 -4.79 -7.97
C ALA A 298 12.17 -3.88 -7.14
N SER A 299 12.24 -3.94 -5.82
CA SER A 299 11.49 -3.08 -4.90
C SER A 299 12.31 -1.89 -4.39
N GLN A 300 13.62 -1.87 -4.63
CA GLN A 300 14.52 -0.81 -4.18
C GLN A 300 14.57 0.36 -5.16
N LEU A 301 14.44 1.59 -4.64
CA LEU A 301 14.64 2.79 -5.43
C LEU A 301 16.09 2.90 -5.90
N GLY A 302 16.29 3.21 -7.18
CA GLY A 302 17.62 3.42 -7.77
C GLY A 302 18.37 2.14 -8.18
N LYS A 303 17.76 0.96 -8.05
CA LYS A 303 18.36 -0.34 -8.43
C LYS A 303 17.88 -0.89 -9.77
N ASP A 304 17.08 -0.12 -10.51
CA ASP A 304 16.45 -0.60 -11.75
C ASP A 304 17.46 -1.06 -12.81
N LEU A 305 18.65 -0.46 -12.91
CA LEU A 305 19.66 -0.86 -13.88
C LEU A 305 20.25 -2.24 -13.53
N GLU A 306 20.69 -2.41 -12.29
CA GLU A 306 21.26 -3.67 -11.80
C GLU A 306 20.22 -4.79 -11.78
N THR A 307 18.99 -4.50 -11.35
CA THR A 307 17.87 -5.45 -11.38
C THR A 307 17.57 -5.90 -12.80
N ARG A 308 17.54 -4.99 -13.78
CA ARG A 308 17.32 -5.36 -15.19
C ARG A 308 18.44 -6.25 -15.72
N ALA A 309 19.70 -5.91 -15.42
CA ALA A 309 20.84 -6.74 -15.84
C ALA A 309 20.79 -8.16 -15.24
N LEU A 310 20.36 -8.26 -13.97
CA LEU A 310 20.14 -9.54 -13.29
C LEU A 310 19.01 -10.34 -13.94
N LEU A 311 17.86 -9.71 -14.20
CA LEU A 311 16.72 -10.33 -14.89
C LEU A 311 17.05 -10.76 -16.32
N ASP A 312 17.84 -9.97 -17.06
CA ASP A 312 18.32 -10.31 -18.40
C ASP A 312 19.20 -11.56 -18.38
N ARG A 313 20.07 -11.68 -17.38
CA ARG A 313 20.89 -12.87 -17.16
C ARG A 313 20.02 -14.09 -16.85
N LEU A 314 19.12 -13.97 -15.87
CA LEU A 314 18.21 -15.06 -15.47
C LEU A 314 17.32 -15.50 -16.64
N SER A 315 16.86 -14.57 -17.47
CA SER A 315 16.06 -14.88 -18.66
C SER A 315 16.87 -15.64 -19.74
N ARG A 316 18.17 -15.37 -19.88
CA ARG A 316 19.05 -16.11 -20.80
C ARG A 316 19.40 -17.51 -20.28
N GLU A 317 19.67 -17.62 -18.99
CA GLU A 317 20.06 -18.88 -18.33
C GLU A 317 18.87 -19.82 -18.14
N HIS A 318 17.68 -19.27 -17.90
CA HIS A 318 16.44 -19.99 -17.63
C HIS A 318 15.27 -19.46 -18.47
N PRO A 319 15.31 -19.62 -19.81
CA PRO A 319 14.35 -18.99 -20.70
C PRO A 319 12.92 -19.41 -20.41
N GLU A 320 12.65 -20.67 -20.06
CA GLU A 320 11.30 -21.19 -19.77
C GLU A 320 10.87 -21.02 -18.31
N SER A 321 11.63 -20.27 -17.50
CA SER A 321 11.29 -20.07 -16.09
C SER A 321 10.13 -19.11 -15.92
N LEU A 322 8.96 -19.65 -15.62
CA LEU A 322 7.76 -18.87 -15.34
C LEU A 322 7.98 -17.81 -14.23
N PRO A 323 8.63 -18.10 -13.08
CA PRO A 323 8.92 -17.08 -12.08
C PRO A 323 9.76 -15.90 -12.59
N VAL A 324 10.68 -16.13 -13.53
CA VAL A 324 11.46 -15.04 -14.15
C VAL A 324 10.56 -14.20 -15.05
N VAL A 325 9.67 -14.84 -15.83
CA VAL A 325 8.72 -14.16 -16.71
C VAL A 325 7.74 -13.30 -15.90
N GLU A 326 7.18 -13.84 -14.82
CA GLU A 326 6.25 -13.13 -13.93
C GLU A 326 6.92 -11.91 -13.28
N MET A 327 8.10 -12.10 -12.69
CA MET A 327 8.86 -10.99 -12.09
C MET A 327 9.23 -9.92 -13.13
N ARG A 328 9.58 -10.34 -14.35
CA ARG A 328 9.90 -9.41 -15.44
C ARG A 328 8.70 -8.60 -15.89
N ALA A 329 7.50 -9.18 -15.89
CA ALA A 329 6.26 -8.49 -16.24
C ALA A 329 6.00 -7.30 -15.30
N PHE A 330 6.03 -7.51 -13.99
CA PHE A 330 5.85 -6.42 -13.02
C PHE A 330 7.00 -5.41 -13.03
N PHE A 331 8.25 -5.90 -13.17
CA PHE A 331 9.42 -5.02 -13.20
C PHE A 331 9.38 -4.03 -14.38
N GLU A 332 9.08 -4.51 -15.59
CA GLU A 332 9.00 -3.62 -16.75
C GLU A 332 7.74 -2.73 -16.69
N LEU A 333 6.63 -3.22 -16.12
CA LEU A 333 5.43 -2.40 -15.91
C LEU A 333 5.75 -1.18 -15.05
N ARG A 334 6.48 -1.38 -13.95
CA ARG A 334 6.88 -0.30 -13.04
C ARG A 334 7.90 0.65 -13.66
N THR A 335 8.88 0.12 -14.41
CA THR A 335 10.07 0.89 -14.79
C THR A 335 10.03 1.49 -16.20
N ARG A 336 9.26 0.89 -17.11
CA ARG A 336 9.15 1.33 -18.52
C ARG A 336 7.71 1.51 -18.97
N GLY A 337 6.77 0.89 -18.27
CA GLY A 337 5.35 1.01 -18.54
C GLY A 337 4.81 -0.20 -19.29
N ILE A 338 3.58 -0.03 -19.78
CA ILE A 338 2.79 -1.16 -20.25
C ILE A 338 3.30 -1.79 -21.55
N ALA A 339 3.85 -0.99 -22.47
CA ALA A 339 4.27 -1.48 -23.78
C ALA A 339 5.40 -2.53 -23.67
N GLU A 340 6.32 -2.33 -22.73
CA GLU A 340 7.44 -3.22 -22.45
C GLU A 340 7.02 -4.44 -21.60
N ALA A 341 5.99 -4.29 -20.76
CA ALA A 341 5.51 -5.34 -19.87
C ALA A 341 4.58 -6.35 -20.56
N ASP A 342 3.75 -5.89 -21.51
CA ASP A 342 2.72 -6.66 -22.20
C ASP A 342 3.20 -8.04 -22.72
N PRO A 343 4.39 -8.16 -23.36
CA PRO A 343 4.90 -9.44 -23.84
C PRO A 343 5.13 -10.45 -22.70
N PHE A 344 5.59 -10.00 -21.54
CA PHE A 344 5.87 -10.85 -20.39
C PHE A 344 4.57 -11.30 -19.70
N PHE A 345 3.60 -10.40 -19.52
CA PHE A 345 2.27 -10.78 -19.03
C PHE A 345 1.61 -11.82 -19.94
N LYS A 346 1.61 -11.58 -21.25
CA LYS A 346 1.06 -12.53 -22.23
C LYS A 346 1.77 -13.89 -22.09
N ARG A 347 3.10 -13.89 -22.06
CA ARG A 347 3.89 -15.11 -21.96
C ARG A 347 3.62 -15.89 -20.68
N ALA A 348 3.51 -15.22 -19.53
CA ALA A 348 3.16 -15.86 -18.26
C ALA A 348 1.79 -16.53 -18.33
N VAL A 349 0.80 -15.87 -18.95
CA VAL A 349 -0.54 -16.44 -19.15
C VAL A 349 -0.52 -17.62 -20.11
N ASP A 350 0.20 -17.53 -21.22
CA ASP A 350 0.35 -18.62 -22.20
C ASP A 350 1.06 -19.84 -21.57
N GLN A 351 2.02 -19.62 -20.66
CA GLN A 351 2.71 -20.66 -19.89
C GLN A 351 1.87 -21.24 -18.73
N GLY A 352 0.65 -20.74 -18.51
CA GLY A 352 -0.27 -21.29 -17.51
C GLY A 352 -0.01 -20.79 -16.10
N THR A 353 0.39 -19.51 -15.93
CA THR A 353 0.55 -18.89 -14.62
C THR A 353 -0.62 -19.15 -13.67
N THR A 354 -0.25 -19.38 -12.41
CA THR A 354 -1.17 -19.47 -11.26
C THR A 354 -1.01 -18.27 -10.33
N ASN A 355 -0.24 -17.25 -10.73
CA ASN A 355 -0.15 -15.98 -10.02
C ASN A 355 -1.42 -15.16 -10.32
N PRO A 356 -2.31 -14.97 -9.32
CA PRO A 356 -3.59 -14.30 -9.55
C PRO A 356 -3.42 -12.81 -9.88
N THR A 357 -2.35 -12.18 -9.41
CA THR A 357 -2.02 -10.78 -9.70
C THR A 357 -1.63 -10.61 -11.17
N ILE A 358 -0.80 -11.52 -11.72
CA ILE A 358 -0.47 -11.51 -13.16
C ILE A 358 -1.73 -11.65 -14.02
N LEU A 359 -2.64 -12.56 -13.64
CA LEU A 359 -3.89 -12.77 -14.36
C LEU A 359 -4.79 -11.53 -14.33
N ALA A 360 -4.97 -10.93 -13.15
CA ALA A 360 -5.80 -9.74 -12.96
C ALA A 360 -5.21 -8.51 -13.67
N GLU A 361 -3.91 -8.26 -13.52
CA GLU A 361 -3.23 -7.16 -14.21
C GLU A 361 -3.34 -7.32 -15.72
N TYR A 362 -3.01 -8.49 -16.28
CA TYR A 362 -3.10 -8.68 -17.72
C TYR A 362 -4.53 -8.50 -18.25
N ALA A 363 -5.53 -8.98 -17.50
CA ALA A 363 -6.94 -8.81 -17.85
C ALA A 363 -7.35 -7.34 -18.00
N LEU A 364 -6.93 -6.47 -17.07
CA LEU A 364 -7.20 -5.03 -17.17
C LEU A 364 -6.65 -4.43 -18.45
N ARG A 365 -5.45 -4.84 -18.84
CA ARG A 365 -4.72 -4.28 -19.98
C ARG A 365 -5.31 -4.73 -21.31
N ILE A 366 -5.90 -5.92 -21.35
CA ILE A 366 -6.56 -6.42 -22.56
C ILE A 366 -8.06 -6.15 -22.58
N GLY A 367 -8.66 -5.63 -21.49
CA GLY A 367 -10.11 -5.48 -21.36
C GLY A 367 -10.78 -4.73 -22.52
N ASP A 368 -10.17 -3.67 -23.04
CA ASP A 368 -10.72 -2.89 -24.14
C ASP A 368 -10.57 -3.58 -25.51
N ARG A 369 -9.59 -4.47 -25.64
CA ARG A 369 -9.22 -5.17 -26.89
C ARG A 369 -9.79 -6.59 -26.97
N ASP A 370 -9.99 -7.24 -25.84
CA ASP A 370 -10.56 -8.59 -25.69
C ASP A 370 -11.24 -8.76 -24.32
N ALA A 371 -12.46 -8.23 -24.20
CA ALA A 371 -13.25 -8.27 -22.97
C ALA A 371 -13.60 -9.70 -22.51
N ASN A 372 -13.74 -10.64 -23.44
CA ASN A 372 -14.06 -12.03 -23.12
C ASN A 372 -12.85 -12.71 -22.46
N ARG A 373 -11.66 -12.55 -23.04
CA ARG A 373 -10.42 -13.09 -22.46
C ARG A 373 -10.11 -12.42 -21.12
N ALA A 374 -10.28 -11.10 -21.01
CA ALA A 374 -10.13 -10.39 -19.74
C ALA A 374 -11.04 -10.97 -18.65
N SER A 375 -12.31 -11.23 -18.99
CA SER A 375 -13.29 -11.80 -18.05
C SER A 375 -12.90 -13.21 -17.59
N GLU A 376 -12.41 -14.05 -18.50
CA GLU A 376 -11.90 -15.39 -18.15
C GLU A 376 -10.71 -15.32 -17.18
N LEU A 377 -9.75 -14.44 -17.45
CA LEU A 377 -8.56 -14.27 -16.62
C LEU A 377 -8.90 -13.75 -15.23
N LEU A 378 -9.81 -12.77 -15.11
CA LEU A 378 -10.29 -12.29 -13.81
C LEU A 378 -11.05 -13.36 -13.04
N ALA A 379 -11.88 -14.17 -13.70
CA ALA A 379 -12.55 -15.30 -13.05
C ALA A 379 -11.55 -16.32 -12.48
N ARG A 380 -10.48 -16.62 -13.22
CA ARG A 380 -9.37 -17.46 -12.73
C ARG A 380 -8.64 -16.81 -11.55
N ALA A 381 -8.33 -15.52 -11.63
CA ALA A 381 -7.69 -14.77 -10.56
C ALA A 381 -8.52 -14.80 -9.26
N MET A 382 -9.84 -14.55 -9.36
CA MET A 382 -10.78 -14.63 -8.24
C MET A 382 -10.92 -16.06 -7.67
N THR A 383 -10.72 -17.09 -8.49
CA THR A 383 -10.72 -18.49 -8.00
C THR A 383 -9.47 -18.77 -7.16
N LEU A 384 -8.32 -18.24 -7.58
CA LEU A 384 -7.03 -18.43 -6.92
C LEU A 384 -6.89 -17.56 -5.66
N ALA A 385 -7.48 -16.36 -5.66
CA ALA A 385 -7.41 -15.41 -4.56
C ALA A 385 -8.77 -14.71 -4.33
N PRO A 386 -9.78 -15.43 -3.80
CA PRO A 386 -11.16 -14.95 -3.72
C PRO A 386 -11.37 -13.76 -2.78
N ASN A 387 -10.46 -13.52 -1.84
CA ASN A 387 -10.59 -12.43 -0.85
C ASN A 387 -9.62 -11.27 -1.13
N ASP A 388 -8.91 -11.30 -2.26
CA ASP A 388 -7.98 -10.25 -2.61
C ASP A 388 -8.74 -8.97 -3.02
N PRO A 389 -8.54 -7.84 -2.33
CA PRO A 389 -9.27 -6.61 -2.60
C PRO A 389 -8.88 -5.98 -3.94
N GLU A 390 -7.64 -6.13 -4.39
CA GLU A 390 -7.13 -5.55 -5.64
C GLU A 390 -7.79 -6.27 -6.82
N ILE A 391 -7.81 -7.61 -6.82
CA ILE A 391 -8.48 -8.41 -7.85
C ILE A 391 -9.99 -8.10 -7.91
N ARG A 392 -10.64 -7.93 -6.75
CA ARG A 392 -12.07 -7.58 -6.68
C ARG A 392 -12.37 -6.20 -7.26
N VAL A 393 -11.56 -5.20 -6.93
CA VAL A 393 -11.67 -3.83 -7.47
C VAL A 393 -11.47 -3.85 -8.98
N HIS A 394 -10.44 -4.53 -9.47
CA HIS A 394 -10.16 -4.66 -10.89
C HIS A 394 -11.28 -5.37 -11.68
N ALA A 395 -11.84 -6.44 -11.11
CA ALA A 395 -12.99 -7.13 -11.69
C ALA A 395 -14.24 -6.23 -11.73
N ALA A 396 -14.50 -5.49 -10.65
CA ALA A 396 -15.62 -4.57 -10.59
C ALA A 396 -15.47 -3.38 -11.56
N ALA A 397 -14.26 -2.83 -11.73
CA ALA A 397 -13.99 -1.80 -12.73
C ALA A 397 -14.34 -2.26 -14.16
N MET A 398 -14.08 -3.52 -14.49
CA MET A 398 -14.47 -4.11 -15.77
C MET A 398 -15.99 -4.28 -15.89
N LEU A 399 -16.69 -4.66 -14.82
CA LEU A 399 -18.15 -4.78 -14.81
C LEU A 399 -18.85 -3.42 -15.00
N ILE A 400 -18.29 -2.34 -14.44
CA ILE A 400 -18.76 -0.97 -14.70
C ILE A 400 -18.69 -0.64 -16.19
N ARG A 401 -17.57 -0.93 -16.86
CA ARG A 401 -17.43 -0.70 -18.31
C ARG A 401 -18.45 -1.49 -19.14
N ARG A 402 -18.92 -2.63 -18.62
CA ARG A 402 -19.94 -3.49 -19.25
C ARG A 402 -21.37 -3.12 -18.87
N GLN A 403 -21.58 -2.03 -18.13
CA GLN A 403 -22.88 -1.60 -17.62
C GLN A 403 -23.55 -2.60 -16.68
N MET A 404 -22.77 -3.27 -15.82
CA MET A 404 -23.25 -4.27 -14.86
C MET A 404 -23.02 -3.78 -13.40
N PRO A 405 -23.78 -2.76 -12.96
CA PRO A 405 -23.49 -2.04 -11.70
C PRO A 405 -23.74 -2.89 -10.45
N ASP A 406 -24.79 -3.71 -10.43
CA ASP A 406 -25.14 -4.57 -9.29
C ASP A 406 -24.06 -5.62 -9.01
N GLU A 407 -23.55 -6.25 -10.07
CA GLU A 407 -22.49 -7.25 -9.98
C GLU A 407 -21.16 -6.61 -9.55
N ALA A 408 -20.86 -5.42 -10.07
CA ALA A 408 -19.70 -4.64 -9.64
C ALA A 408 -19.76 -4.34 -8.13
N MET A 409 -20.91 -3.87 -7.64
CA MET A 409 -21.12 -3.58 -6.22
C MET A 409 -21.00 -4.85 -5.35
N ALA A 410 -21.57 -5.97 -5.80
CA ALA A 410 -21.49 -7.24 -5.09
C ALA A 410 -20.05 -7.76 -4.93
N LEU A 411 -19.16 -7.49 -5.90
CA LEU A 411 -17.75 -7.87 -5.81
C LEU A 411 -16.97 -7.06 -4.79
N ILE A 412 -17.27 -5.77 -4.63
CA ILE A 412 -16.50 -4.86 -3.76
C ILE A 412 -17.09 -4.69 -2.36
N THR A 413 -18.37 -5.03 -2.16
CA THR A 413 -19.04 -4.98 -0.84
C THR A 413 -18.32 -5.80 0.25
N PRO A 414 -17.78 -7.00 -0.02
CA PRO A 414 -17.04 -7.78 0.97
C PRO A 414 -15.71 -7.16 1.42
N ILE A 415 -15.21 -6.12 0.75
CA ILE A 415 -13.96 -5.45 1.13
C ILE A 415 -14.22 -4.62 2.39
N GLY A 416 -13.89 -5.18 3.56
CA GLY A 416 -14.16 -4.53 4.85
C GLY A 416 -13.40 -3.21 5.03
N ARG A 417 -12.06 -3.25 5.03
CA ARG A 417 -11.21 -2.04 5.06
C ARG A 417 -10.52 -1.89 3.72
N VAL A 418 -10.92 -0.88 2.95
CA VAL A 418 -10.31 -0.56 1.65
C VAL A 418 -8.87 -0.07 1.85
N PRO A 419 -7.85 -0.77 1.31
CA PRO A 419 -6.46 -0.31 1.34
C PRO A 419 -6.34 1.10 0.74
N SER A 420 -5.51 1.97 1.33
CA SER A 420 -5.38 3.37 0.92
C SER A 420 -5.08 3.54 -0.57
N HIS A 421 -4.15 2.73 -1.11
CA HIS A 421 -3.80 2.74 -2.53
C HIS A 421 -4.95 2.34 -3.48
N LEU A 422 -5.98 1.63 -2.99
CA LEU A 422 -7.16 1.26 -3.77
C LEU A 422 -8.33 2.22 -3.60
N GLN A 423 -8.30 3.13 -2.61
CA GLN A 423 -9.44 4.00 -2.31
C GLN A 423 -9.85 4.86 -3.50
N PHE A 424 -8.86 5.36 -4.25
CA PHE A 424 -9.11 6.19 -5.42
C PHE A 424 -9.95 5.46 -6.47
N GLU A 425 -9.62 4.21 -6.81
CA GLU A 425 -10.37 3.41 -7.79
C GLU A 425 -11.67 2.84 -7.20
N TYR A 426 -11.63 2.35 -5.95
CA TYR A 426 -12.79 1.80 -5.26
C TYR A 426 -13.94 2.81 -5.22
N TYR A 427 -13.68 4.06 -4.81
CA TYR A 427 -14.73 5.07 -4.72
C TYR A 427 -15.20 5.55 -6.09
N GLN A 428 -14.39 5.46 -7.15
CA GLN A 428 -14.87 5.68 -8.50
C GLN A 428 -15.90 4.63 -8.91
N ILE A 429 -15.66 3.35 -8.59
CA ILE A 429 -16.60 2.27 -8.86
C ILE A 429 -17.91 2.52 -8.11
N VAL A 430 -17.85 2.79 -6.80
CA VAL A 430 -19.05 3.08 -5.98
C VAL A 430 -19.84 4.25 -6.54
N ALA A 431 -19.16 5.34 -6.89
CA ALA A 431 -19.80 6.52 -7.44
C ALA A 431 -20.47 6.23 -8.79
N ASN A 432 -19.80 5.46 -9.67
CA ASN A 432 -20.38 5.04 -10.95
C ASN A 432 -21.58 4.11 -10.77
N VAL A 433 -21.56 3.16 -9.83
CA VAL A 433 -22.71 2.30 -9.52
C VAL A 433 -23.92 3.16 -9.15
N HIS A 434 -23.76 4.07 -8.20
CA HIS A 434 -24.85 4.94 -7.75
C HIS A 434 -25.37 5.85 -8.89
N ALA A 435 -24.47 6.43 -9.68
CA ALA A 435 -24.85 7.23 -10.84
C ALA A 435 -25.65 6.42 -11.88
N MET A 436 -25.29 5.14 -12.09
CA MET A 436 -26.02 4.24 -13.01
C MET A 436 -27.40 3.84 -12.47
N HIS A 437 -27.58 3.78 -11.15
CA HIS A 437 -28.88 3.59 -10.51
C HIS A 437 -29.71 4.88 -10.41
N GLY A 438 -29.12 6.04 -10.71
CA GLY A 438 -29.77 7.34 -10.58
C GLY A 438 -29.80 7.88 -9.16
N ASP A 439 -28.97 7.36 -8.25
CA ASP A 439 -28.78 7.81 -6.87
C ASP A 439 -27.64 8.85 -6.82
N PHE A 440 -27.93 10.09 -7.20
CA PHE A 440 -26.89 11.09 -7.45
C PHE A 440 -26.31 11.72 -6.18
N ASP A 441 -27.06 11.80 -5.08
CA ASP A 441 -26.51 12.26 -3.81
C ASP A 441 -25.47 11.26 -3.27
N GLU A 442 -25.75 9.96 -3.36
CA GLU A 442 -24.82 8.89 -3.02
C GLU A 442 -23.62 8.86 -3.98
N ALA A 443 -23.86 9.07 -5.27
CA ALA A 443 -22.80 9.15 -6.27
C ALA A 443 -21.87 10.35 -6.01
N ALA A 444 -22.42 11.51 -5.70
CA ALA A 444 -21.66 12.72 -5.35
C ALA A 444 -20.90 12.54 -4.03
N ALA A 445 -21.50 11.91 -3.02
CA ALA A 445 -20.82 11.58 -1.77
C ALA A 445 -19.63 10.64 -1.98
N ALA A 446 -19.77 9.63 -2.84
CA ALA A 446 -18.68 8.74 -3.22
C ALA A 446 -17.61 9.47 -4.05
N ALA A 447 -17.98 10.33 -5.00
CA ALA A 447 -17.05 11.14 -5.77
C ALA A 447 -16.26 12.15 -4.91
N ALA A 448 -16.86 12.70 -3.86
CA ALA A 448 -16.14 13.50 -2.87
C ALA A 448 -15.06 12.67 -2.14
N ARG A 449 -15.29 11.37 -1.92
CA ARG A 449 -14.24 10.46 -1.41
C ARG A 449 -13.15 10.17 -2.43
N VAL A 450 -13.45 10.17 -3.73
CA VAL A 450 -12.43 10.09 -4.78
C VAL A 450 -11.49 11.29 -4.71
N ILE A 451 -12.01 12.49 -4.46
CA ILE A 451 -11.18 13.70 -4.25
C ILE A 451 -10.28 13.53 -3.02
N ALA A 452 -10.83 13.05 -1.91
CA ALA A 452 -10.07 12.82 -0.68
C ALA A 452 -8.98 11.74 -0.84
N ALA A 453 -9.18 10.77 -1.72
CA ALA A 453 -8.25 9.68 -2.00
C ALA A 453 -7.20 10.02 -3.08
N ALA A 454 -7.31 11.16 -3.75
CA ALA A 454 -6.39 11.55 -4.82
C ALA A 454 -4.98 11.84 -4.27
N SER A 455 -3.98 11.19 -4.85
CA SER A 455 -2.58 11.26 -4.45
C SER A 455 -1.71 12.11 -5.39
N THR A 456 -2.19 12.35 -6.62
CA THR A 456 -1.47 13.17 -7.62
C THR A 456 -2.30 14.36 -8.10
N PRO A 457 -1.66 15.43 -8.62
CA PRO A 457 -2.39 16.54 -9.24
C PRO A 457 -3.26 16.12 -10.43
N ALA A 458 -2.88 15.06 -11.15
CA ALA A 458 -3.68 14.51 -12.24
C ALA A 458 -4.95 13.83 -11.72
N GLU A 459 -4.83 13.01 -10.67
CA GLU A 459 -5.96 12.39 -9.98
C GLU A 459 -6.90 13.42 -9.37
N ALA A 460 -6.38 14.47 -8.74
CA ALA A 460 -7.21 15.52 -8.15
C ALA A 460 -8.05 16.26 -9.21
N ARG A 461 -7.46 16.54 -10.38
CA ARG A 461 -8.19 17.12 -11.54
C ARG A 461 -9.25 16.16 -12.06
N PHE A 462 -8.90 14.88 -12.21
CA PHE A 462 -9.85 13.86 -12.62
C PHE A 462 -11.03 13.76 -11.64
N ALA A 463 -10.76 13.67 -10.33
CA ALA A 463 -11.77 13.55 -9.29
C ALA A 463 -12.70 14.77 -9.22
N SER A 464 -12.14 15.97 -9.39
CA SER A 464 -12.93 17.20 -9.45
C SER A 464 -13.84 17.24 -10.67
N SER A 465 -13.32 16.81 -11.83
CA SER A 465 -14.11 16.66 -13.05
C SER A 465 -15.19 15.60 -12.90
N MET A 466 -14.88 14.47 -12.26
CA MET A 466 -15.84 13.43 -11.96
C MET A 466 -16.96 13.98 -11.09
N LEU A 467 -16.66 14.63 -9.96
CA LEU A 467 -17.68 15.22 -9.08
C LEU A 467 -18.56 16.24 -9.82
N ALA A 468 -17.97 17.06 -10.69
CA ALA A 468 -18.73 18.05 -11.47
C ALA A 468 -19.67 17.41 -12.51
N ASN A 469 -19.38 16.19 -12.95
CA ASN A 469 -20.10 15.49 -14.01
C ASN A 469 -20.90 14.26 -13.52
N ILE A 470 -20.75 13.87 -12.25
CA ILE A 470 -21.39 12.69 -11.68
C ILE A 470 -22.77 13.04 -11.16
N GLY A 471 -23.67 13.30 -12.11
CA GLY A 471 -25.00 13.80 -11.81
C GLY A 471 -25.79 14.06 -13.08
N GLY A 472 -27.09 14.28 -12.93
CA GLY A 472 -27.84 15.05 -13.93
C GLY A 472 -27.89 16.54 -13.53
N PRO A 473 -28.97 17.26 -13.86
CA PRO A 473 -29.06 18.70 -13.59
C PRO A 473 -28.75 19.08 -12.14
N ALA A 474 -28.35 20.34 -11.93
CA ALA A 474 -28.08 20.88 -10.60
C ALA A 474 -29.28 20.68 -9.63
N ASP A 475 -28.99 20.42 -8.35
CA ASP A 475 -29.99 20.13 -7.29
C ASP A 475 -30.79 18.82 -7.51
N MET A 476 -30.37 17.92 -8.40
CA MET A 476 -31.04 16.63 -8.59
C MET A 476 -30.39 15.53 -7.73
N SER A 477 -31.17 15.00 -6.78
CA SER A 477 -30.78 13.91 -5.87
C SER A 477 -31.01 12.53 -6.47
N LYS A 478 -32.15 12.31 -7.12
CA LYS A 478 -32.57 11.02 -7.66
C LYS A 478 -33.16 11.11 -9.05
N LEU A 479 -33.06 10.02 -9.81
CA LEU A 479 -33.73 9.83 -11.09
C LEU A 479 -34.40 8.46 -11.13
N VAL A 480 -35.70 8.47 -11.40
CA VAL A 480 -36.52 7.25 -11.47
C VAL A 480 -37.25 7.17 -12.79
N GLU A 481 -37.49 5.96 -13.26
CA GLU A 481 -38.36 5.68 -14.41
C GLU A 481 -39.73 5.24 -13.89
N GLY A 482 -40.80 5.75 -14.51
CA GLY A 482 -42.16 5.45 -14.09
C GLY A 482 -43.20 5.94 -15.09
N ARG A 483 -44.44 6.02 -14.63
CA ARG A 483 -45.57 6.50 -15.43
C ARG A 483 -46.26 7.66 -14.72
N LEU A 484 -46.31 8.81 -15.37
CA LEU A 484 -47.06 9.96 -14.90
C LEU A 484 -48.55 9.61 -14.88
N LYS A 485 -49.19 9.69 -13.71
CA LYS A 485 -50.60 9.36 -13.52
C LYS A 485 -51.48 10.56 -13.28
N ARG A 486 -50.95 11.60 -12.64
CA ARG A 486 -51.74 12.79 -12.34
C ARG A 486 -50.85 14.01 -12.13
N LEU A 487 -51.36 15.16 -12.55
CA LEU A 487 -50.85 16.47 -12.15
C LEU A 487 -51.94 17.20 -11.36
N THR A 488 -51.72 17.39 -10.06
CA THR A 488 -52.65 18.09 -9.16
C THR A 488 -52.26 19.56 -9.08
N CYS A 489 -53.18 20.47 -9.45
CA CYS A 489 -52.94 21.92 -9.51
C CYS A 489 -53.75 22.73 -8.49
N ASP A 490 -54.56 22.07 -7.67
CA ASP A 490 -55.58 22.71 -6.81
C ASP A 490 -54.99 23.34 -5.53
N GLY A 491 -53.67 23.28 -5.36
CA GLY A 491 -52.92 23.81 -4.23
C GLY A 491 -51.91 24.89 -4.63
N PRO A 492 -51.19 25.49 -3.65
CA PRO A 492 -50.22 26.56 -3.91
C PRO A 492 -49.00 26.11 -4.72
N THR A 493 -48.77 24.80 -4.84
CA THR A 493 -47.67 24.20 -5.60
C THR A 493 -48.21 22.99 -6.36
N PRO A 494 -48.07 22.92 -7.69
CA PRO A 494 -48.49 21.75 -8.45
C PRO A 494 -47.73 20.49 -8.00
N VAL A 495 -48.43 19.35 -7.92
CA VAL A 495 -47.86 18.07 -7.51
C VAL A 495 -48.00 17.03 -8.62
N LEU A 496 -46.86 16.48 -9.02
CA LEU A 496 -46.71 15.39 -9.97
C LEU A 496 -46.85 14.05 -9.23
N GLU A 497 -47.75 13.18 -9.66
CA GLU A 497 -47.90 11.83 -9.14
C GLU A 497 -47.41 10.82 -10.18
N VAL A 498 -46.29 10.17 -9.87
CA VAL A 498 -45.62 9.21 -10.76
C VAL A 498 -45.71 7.82 -10.15
N LEU A 499 -46.27 6.88 -10.89
CA LEU A 499 -46.25 5.47 -10.51
C LEU A 499 -44.86 4.90 -10.81
N VAL A 500 -44.14 4.49 -9.76
CA VAL A 500 -42.82 3.85 -9.83
C VAL A 500 -42.97 2.45 -9.23
N GLY A 501 -42.91 1.42 -10.08
CA GLY A 501 -43.29 0.06 -9.68
C GLY A 501 -44.76 0.02 -9.22
N SER A 502 -44.99 -0.36 -7.97
CA SER A 502 -46.32 -0.38 -7.33
C SER A 502 -46.62 0.83 -6.44
N ALA A 503 -45.66 1.75 -6.28
CA ALA A 503 -45.77 2.89 -5.38
C ALA A 503 -46.00 4.20 -6.14
N THR A 504 -46.80 5.09 -5.56
CA THR A 504 -47.02 6.45 -6.09
C THR A 504 -46.03 7.42 -5.46
N LEU A 505 -45.13 7.95 -6.27
CA LEU A 505 -44.19 9.00 -5.91
C LEU A 505 -44.84 10.37 -6.15
N ARG A 506 -44.94 11.19 -5.10
CA ARG A 506 -45.50 12.55 -5.16
C ARG A 506 -44.37 13.57 -5.17
N LEU A 507 -44.28 14.41 -6.19
CA LEU A 507 -43.20 15.40 -6.36
C LEU A 507 -43.78 16.79 -6.62
N ALA A 508 -43.27 17.80 -5.94
CA ALA A 508 -43.69 19.18 -6.13
C ALA A 508 -43.00 19.84 -7.34
N ILE A 509 -43.73 20.68 -8.07
CA ILE A 509 -43.18 21.62 -9.04
C ILE A 509 -43.17 22.99 -8.35
N ASP A 510 -42.09 23.28 -7.64
CA ASP A 510 -41.90 24.54 -6.89
C ASP A 510 -41.51 25.70 -7.80
N ASP A 511 -40.59 25.46 -8.73
CA ASP A 511 -40.12 26.43 -9.72
C ASP A 511 -39.94 25.73 -11.08
N PRO A 512 -40.88 25.91 -12.02
CA PRO A 512 -40.79 25.33 -13.35
C PRO A 512 -39.53 25.75 -14.13
N THR A 513 -38.92 26.90 -13.80
CA THR A 513 -37.72 27.39 -14.51
C THR A 513 -36.45 26.62 -14.12
N GLN A 514 -36.49 25.87 -13.02
CA GLN A 514 -35.41 24.99 -12.56
C GLN A 514 -35.54 23.56 -13.12
N ILE A 515 -36.60 23.27 -13.90
CA ILE A 515 -36.83 21.94 -14.47
C ILE A 515 -36.18 21.83 -15.84
N VAL A 516 -35.22 20.91 -15.96
CA VAL A 516 -34.61 20.56 -17.25
C VAL A 516 -35.49 19.54 -17.98
N ILE A 517 -35.92 19.89 -19.20
CA ILE A 517 -36.69 18.99 -20.07
C ILE A 517 -35.74 18.36 -21.10
N ALA A 518 -35.78 17.04 -21.21
CA ALA A 518 -34.95 16.31 -22.15
C ALA A 518 -35.38 16.54 -23.61
N GLY A 519 -34.46 17.00 -24.47
CA GLY A 519 -34.74 17.37 -25.86
C GLY A 519 -34.18 18.74 -26.27
N GLY A 520 -33.70 19.54 -25.31
CA GLY A 520 -32.95 20.77 -25.54
C GLY A 520 -33.64 22.02 -24.95
N PRO A 521 -32.92 23.15 -24.86
CA PRO A 521 -33.36 24.35 -24.14
C PRO A 521 -34.59 25.07 -24.75
N SER A 522 -35.05 24.67 -25.94
CA SER A 522 -36.22 25.25 -26.62
C SER A 522 -37.47 24.36 -26.57
N MET A 523 -37.40 23.20 -25.91
CA MET A 523 -38.54 22.28 -25.81
C MET A 523 -39.52 22.76 -24.75
N LYS A 524 -40.74 23.08 -25.18
CA LYS A 524 -41.87 23.35 -24.28
C LYS A 524 -42.62 22.05 -24.03
N LEU A 525 -42.90 21.79 -22.76
CA LEU A 525 -43.76 20.70 -22.32
C LEU A 525 -45.01 21.32 -21.70
N ASP A 526 -46.15 21.10 -22.36
CA ASP A 526 -47.46 21.48 -21.82
C ASP A 526 -48.07 20.25 -21.14
N LEU A 527 -48.40 20.37 -19.85
CA LEU A 527 -49.08 19.34 -19.07
C LEU A 527 -50.41 19.88 -18.56
N ASP A 528 -51.48 19.15 -18.84
CA ASP A 528 -52.81 19.48 -18.34
C ASP A 528 -52.97 19.03 -16.87
N CYS A 529 -53.66 19.84 -16.08
CA CYS A 529 -54.05 19.44 -14.73
C CYS A 529 -55.08 18.30 -14.80
N GLY A 530 -54.94 17.30 -13.93
CA GLY A 530 -55.80 16.13 -13.88
C GLY A 530 -55.08 14.83 -14.19
N GLU A 531 -55.85 13.84 -14.66
CA GLU A 531 -55.33 12.51 -15.03
C GLU A 531 -54.38 12.59 -16.21
N GLN A 532 -53.31 11.82 -16.11
CA GLN A 532 -52.25 11.70 -17.10
C GLN A 532 -51.96 10.22 -17.30
N ASP A 533 -51.42 9.83 -18.46
CA ASP A 533 -50.95 8.46 -18.66
C ASP A 533 -49.78 8.42 -19.64
N ALA A 534 -48.62 8.87 -19.16
CA ALA A 534 -47.43 8.99 -19.99
C ALA A 534 -46.21 8.32 -19.33
N PRO A 535 -45.41 7.54 -20.08
CA PRO A 535 -44.10 7.11 -19.62
C PRO A 535 -43.22 8.34 -19.34
N VAL A 536 -42.51 8.36 -18.21
CA VAL A 536 -41.67 9.48 -17.81
C VAL A 536 -40.43 9.02 -17.04
N ARG A 537 -39.29 9.64 -17.31
CA ARG A 537 -38.15 9.65 -16.38
C ARG A 537 -38.20 10.96 -15.61
N VAL A 538 -38.30 10.88 -14.29
CA VAL A 538 -38.39 12.05 -13.44
C VAL A 538 -37.18 12.12 -12.52
N GLY A 539 -36.45 13.23 -12.62
CA GLY A 539 -35.39 13.57 -11.70
C GLY A 539 -35.88 14.58 -10.66
N TYR A 540 -35.52 14.39 -9.40
CA TYR A 540 -35.99 15.21 -8.29
C TYR A 540 -34.94 15.44 -7.21
N SER A 541 -35.12 16.53 -6.47
CA SER A 541 -34.36 16.90 -5.26
C SER A 541 -35.10 16.37 -4.02
N GLU A 542 -34.41 15.64 -3.15
CA GLU A 542 -34.93 15.21 -1.84
C GLU A 542 -34.69 16.28 -0.74
N ALA A 543 -33.98 17.37 -1.06
CA ALA A 543 -33.62 18.37 -0.07
C ALA A 543 -34.84 19.20 0.37
N LYS A 544 -35.27 19.11 1.65
CA LYS A 544 -36.38 19.92 2.20
C LYS A 544 -37.67 19.84 1.34
N PRO A 545 -38.27 18.66 1.18
CA PRO A 545 -39.45 18.51 0.35
C PRO A 545 -40.63 19.30 0.94
N PRO A 546 -41.50 19.89 0.10
CA PRO A 546 -42.80 20.38 0.56
C PRO A 546 -43.60 19.30 1.29
N GLU A 547 -44.47 19.71 2.20
CA GLU A 547 -45.27 18.78 2.99
C GLU A 547 -46.11 17.85 2.09
N GLY A 548 -46.08 16.55 2.35
CA GLY A 548 -46.83 15.55 1.58
C GLY A 548 -46.22 15.20 0.21
N THR A 549 -45.00 15.64 -0.08
CA THR A 549 -44.23 15.20 -1.26
C THR A 549 -42.90 14.56 -0.84
N ALA A 550 -42.34 13.74 -1.74
CA ALA A 550 -41.03 13.12 -1.56
C ALA A 550 -39.89 14.05 -2.01
N GLY A 551 -40.19 15.11 -2.77
CA GLY A 551 -39.18 15.96 -3.35
C GLY A 551 -39.72 17.02 -4.30
N ARG A 552 -38.79 17.68 -4.99
CA ARG A 552 -39.07 18.73 -5.98
C ARG A 552 -38.55 18.31 -7.34
N VAL A 553 -39.35 18.46 -8.39
CA VAL A 553 -38.98 18.08 -9.76
C VAL A 553 -37.84 18.96 -10.25
N ARG A 554 -36.82 18.34 -10.86
CA ARG A 554 -35.66 19.01 -11.47
C ARG A 554 -35.39 18.55 -12.91
N PHE A 555 -35.93 17.40 -13.29
CA PHE A 555 -35.75 16.86 -14.63
C PHE A 555 -36.96 16.06 -15.09
N LEU A 556 -37.32 16.18 -16.37
CA LEU A 556 -38.37 15.40 -17.02
C LEU A 556 -37.92 14.93 -18.40
N ASP A 557 -38.09 13.64 -18.69
CA ASP A 557 -37.90 13.03 -20.02
C ASP A 557 -39.09 12.16 -20.41
N PHE A 558 -39.83 12.59 -21.44
CA PHE A 558 -40.98 11.88 -22.01
C PHE A 558 -40.66 11.18 -23.35
N ARG A 559 -39.38 11.12 -23.75
CA ARG A 559 -39.01 10.64 -25.10
C ARG A 559 -39.01 9.11 -25.24
N LYS A 560 -39.03 8.35 -24.13
CA LYS A 560 -39.21 6.89 -24.18
C LYS A 560 -40.70 6.57 -24.37
N LYS A 561 -41.02 5.79 -25.40
CA LYS A 561 -42.41 5.44 -25.75
C LYS A 561 -42.96 4.22 -24.99
N ASP A 562 -42.10 3.37 -24.44
CA ASP A 562 -42.49 2.14 -23.77
C ASP A 562 -41.74 1.98 -22.43
N PHE A 563 -42.50 1.70 -21.36
CA PHE A 563 -42.05 1.20 -20.05
C PHE A 563 -43.03 0.14 -19.56
#